data_AF-A0A433D4D6-F1
#
_entry.id   AF-A0A433D4D6-F1
#
_cell.length_a   1.000
_cell.length_b   1.000
_cell.length_c   1.000
_cell.angle_alpha   90.00
_cell.angle_beta   90.00
_cell.angle_gamma   90.00
#
_symmetry.space_group_name_H-M   'P 1'
#
loop_
_entity.id
_entity.type
_entity.pdbx_description
1 polymer ?
#
loop_
_entity_poly.entity_id
_entity_poly.type
_entity_poly.pdbx_seq_one_letter_code
_entity_poly.pdbx_strand_id
1 'polypeptide(L)'
;MASRGSHHTYEDNYMLNSANSLTLGCDCLGTIQYFDGVLNDHKGEPSLIKNAVCIHEEDAGTLWKHTEYRTGKVALARSQCLVISFIVTVVNYEYVLYWYLYTDATIAFEIKATGELSTNLLEQGAIPSGYGTTVAR
;
A
#
# COMPACT_ATOMS: atom_id res chain seq x y z
N MET A 1 3.09 -20.77 29.68
CA MET A 1 1.84 -20.10 30.12
C MET A 1 1.69 -18.87 29.26
N ALA A 2 1.12 -19.01 28.07
CA ALA A 2 0.96 -17.92 27.11
C ALA A 2 -0.48 -17.38 27.23
N SER A 3 -0.61 -16.12 27.64
CA SER A 3 -1.90 -15.44 27.74
C SER A 3 -2.52 -15.29 26.36
N ARG A 4 -3.67 -15.94 26.18
CA ARG A 4 -4.63 -15.65 25.12
C ARG A 4 -5.11 -14.20 25.25
N GLY A 5 -5.10 -13.46 24.14
CA GLY A 5 -6.01 -12.35 23.88
C GLY A 5 -5.38 -10.96 23.75
N SER A 6 -4.82 -10.65 22.57
CA SER A 6 -4.82 -9.31 21.96
C SER A 6 -4.06 -9.32 20.62
N HIS A 7 -4.66 -9.87 19.56
CA HIS A 7 -4.17 -9.71 18.17
C HIS A 7 -5.19 -8.92 17.33
N HIS A 8 -5.76 -7.87 17.91
CA HIS A 8 -6.12 -6.67 17.16
C HIS A 8 -4.95 -5.72 17.41
N THR A 9 -4.13 -5.52 16.38
CA THR A 9 -2.82 -4.87 16.46
C THR A 9 -2.95 -3.44 16.98
N TYR A 10 -2.11 -3.07 17.96
CA TYR A 10 -1.95 -1.67 18.41
C TYR A 10 -1.55 -0.73 17.24
N GLU A 11 -1.05 -1.31 16.15
CA GLU A 11 -0.55 -0.66 14.94
C GLU A 11 -1.60 0.20 14.25
N ASP A 12 -2.89 -0.19 14.26
CA ASP A 12 -3.98 0.58 13.65
C ASP A 12 -4.04 2.02 14.20
N ASN A 13 -3.66 2.22 15.48
CA ASN A 13 -3.65 3.53 16.13
C ASN A 13 -2.46 4.41 15.71
N TYR A 14 -1.42 3.84 15.09
CA TYR A 14 -0.21 4.55 14.68
C TYR A 14 -0.10 4.74 13.16
N MET A 15 -0.89 4.01 12.36
CA MET A 15 -0.79 4.00 10.90
C MET A 15 -0.72 5.41 10.30
N LEU A 16 -1.65 6.30 10.66
CA LEU A 16 -1.71 7.65 10.09
C LEU A 16 -0.51 8.53 10.51
N ASN A 17 -0.09 8.45 11.78
CA ASN A 17 1.09 9.20 12.28
C ASN A 17 2.41 8.70 11.68
N SER A 18 2.41 7.48 11.12
CA SER A 18 3.54 6.83 10.46
C SER A 18 3.55 7.00 8.95
N ALA A 19 2.66 7.83 8.38
CA ALA A 19 2.64 8.09 6.94
C ALA A 19 3.96 8.72 6.47
N ASN A 20 4.46 8.22 5.35
CA ASN A 20 5.69 8.67 4.73
C ASN A 20 5.42 9.90 3.84
N SER A 21 6.43 10.75 3.66
CA SER A 21 6.42 11.78 2.63
C SER A 21 6.85 11.19 1.29
N LEU A 22 5.92 11.14 0.34
CA LEU A 22 6.14 10.47 -0.95
C LEU A 22 6.86 11.37 -1.96
N THR A 23 7.72 10.75 -2.76
CA THR A 23 8.59 11.42 -3.74
C THR A 23 8.25 11.00 -5.17
N LEU A 24 8.16 11.98 -6.07
CA LEU A 24 7.90 11.76 -7.49
C LEU A 24 9.05 10.98 -8.14
N GLY A 25 8.72 9.95 -8.91
CA GLY A 25 9.66 9.08 -9.61
C GLY A 25 10.28 7.97 -8.75
N CYS A 26 10.07 7.98 -7.43
CA CYS A 26 10.49 6.92 -6.52
C CYS A 26 9.29 6.13 -6.00
N ASP A 27 8.44 6.79 -5.19
CA ASP A 27 7.27 6.14 -4.58
C ASP A 27 6.06 6.14 -5.51
N CYS A 28 5.93 7.21 -6.31
CA CYS A 28 4.86 7.36 -7.31
C CYS A 28 5.41 7.75 -8.67
N LEU A 29 4.89 7.12 -9.72
CA LEU A 29 5.32 7.34 -11.10
C LEU A 29 4.17 7.84 -11.98
N GLY A 30 4.47 8.78 -12.88
CA GLY A 30 3.49 9.34 -13.81
C GLY A 30 3.20 10.82 -13.51
N THR A 31 1.96 11.24 -13.78
CA THR A 31 1.50 12.60 -13.44
C THR A 31 0.75 12.52 -12.12
N ILE A 32 1.36 13.07 -11.07
CA ILE A 32 0.91 12.85 -9.69
C ILE A 32 0.35 14.14 -9.11
N GLN A 33 -0.82 14.03 -8.47
CA GLN A 33 -1.31 15.02 -7.53
C GLN A 33 -1.04 14.54 -6.10
N TYR A 34 -0.32 15.34 -5.32
CA TYR A 34 -0.06 15.06 -3.92
C TYR A 34 -1.03 15.82 -3.01
N PHE A 35 -1.30 15.22 -1.86
CA PHE A 35 -2.02 15.84 -0.75
C PHE A 35 -1.20 15.71 0.53
N ASP A 36 -1.09 16.81 1.27
CA ASP A 36 -0.46 16.83 2.57
C ASP A 36 -1.40 16.24 3.63
N GLY A 37 -0.84 15.53 4.61
CA GLY A 37 -1.54 15.12 5.82
C GLY A 37 -1.26 16.11 6.95
N VAL A 38 -2.28 16.49 7.72
CA VAL A 38 -2.11 17.27 8.96
C VAL A 38 -2.70 16.47 10.10
N LEU A 39 -1.86 16.15 11.08
CA LEU A 39 -2.22 15.38 12.28
C LEU A 39 -1.89 16.19 13.53
N ASN A 40 -2.21 15.67 14.72
CA ASN A 40 -1.82 16.30 15.97
C ASN A 40 -0.59 15.61 16.58
N ASP A 41 0.32 16.38 17.16
CA ASP A 41 1.41 15.84 17.97
C ASP A 41 0.93 15.53 19.42
N HIS A 42 1.85 15.09 20.28
CA HIS A 42 1.58 14.77 21.68
C HIS A 42 1.20 15.99 22.55
N LYS A 43 1.39 17.21 22.05
CA LYS A 43 0.97 18.47 22.68
C LYS A 43 -0.35 18.99 22.11
N GLY A 44 -0.89 18.34 21.07
CA GLY A 44 -2.09 18.78 20.35
C GLY A 44 -1.81 19.79 19.24
N GLU A 45 -0.55 20.06 18.92
CA GLU A 45 -0.16 21.00 17.86
C GLU A 45 -0.22 20.33 16.48
N PRO A 46 -0.52 21.09 15.41
CA PRO A 46 -0.57 20.53 14.06
C PRO A 46 0.82 20.09 13.58
N SER A 47 0.92 18.82 13.17
CA SER A 47 2.08 18.19 12.55
C SER A 47 1.78 17.91 11.08
N LEU A 48 2.62 18.45 10.20
CA LEU A 48 2.46 18.37 8.75
C LEU A 48 3.30 17.24 8.17
N ILE A 49 2.66 16.36 7.42
CA ILE A 49 3.31 15.34 6.59
C ILE A 49 3.13 15.77 5.14
N LYS A 50 4.22 16.27 4.53
CA LYS A 50 4.20 16.68 3.13
C LYS A 50 4.00 15.47 2.22
N ASN A 51 3.21 15.61 1.16
CA ASN A 51 2.99 14.57 0.16
C ASN A 51 2.58 13.22 0.78
N ALA A 52 1.71 13.23 1.79
CA ALA A 52 1.30 12.02 2.51
C ALA A 52 0.48 11.07 1.63
N VAL A 53 -0.33 11.62 0.72
CA VAL A 53 -1.17 10.86 -0.22
C VAL A 53 -0.79 11.23 -1.63
N CYS A 54 -0.72 10.21 -2.47
CA CYS A 54 -0.45 10.30 -3.89
C CYS A 54 -1.69 9.85 -4.67
N ILE A 55 -2.12 10.67 -5.63
CA ILE A 55 -3.27 10.37 -6.49
C ILE A 55 -2.84 10.52 -7.94
N HIS A 56 -3.12 9.50 -8.76
CA HIS A 56 -2.87 9.51 -10.19
C HIS A 56 -3.81 8.57 -10.94
N GLU A 57 -3.91 8.74 -12.25
CA GLU A 57 -4.60 7.80 -13.12
C GLU A 57 -3.59 6.86 -13.81
N GLU A 58 -3.94 5.59 -13.94
CA GLU A 58 -3.19 4.60 -14.71
C GLU A 58 -4.05 3.99 -15.81
N ASP A 59 -3.41 3.63 -16.92
CA ASP A 59 -4.03 2.80 -17.93
C ASP A 59 -4.24 1.38 -17.38
N ALA A 60 -5.48 0.90 -17.43
CA ALA A 60 -5.88 -0.42 -16.95
C ALA A 60 -6.18 -1.39 -18.11
N GLY A 61 -5.56 -1.16 -19.28
CA GLY A 61 -5.71 -2.02 -20.45
C GLY A 61 -7.04 -1.86 -21.19
N THR A 62 -7.56 -2.96 -21.74
CA THR A 62 -8.83 -2.95 -22.49
C THR A 62 -10.00 -3.08 -21.54
N LEU A 63 -10.93 -2.12 -21.56
CA LEU A 63 -12.16 -2.20 -20.78
C LEU A 63 -13.14 -3.18 -21.42
N TRP A 64 -13.50 -2.91 -22.67
CA TRP A 64 -14.31 -3.82 -23.47
C TRP A 64 -13.95 -3.66 -24.95
N LYS A 65 -14.16 -4.74 -25.70
CA LYS A 65 -13.94 -4.79 -27.14
C LYS A 65 -14.98 -5.68 -27.78
N HIS A 66 -15.57 -5.23 -28.88
CA HIS A 66 -16.46 -6.02 -29.71
C HIS A 66 -16.11 -5.89 -31.19
N THR A 67 -16.13 -7.01 -31.90
CA THR A 67 -15.97 -7.10 -33.36
C THR A 67 -17.20 -7.79 -33.94
N GLU A 68 -18.02 -7.06 -34.70
CA GLU A 68 -19.21 -7.62 -35.37
C GLU A 68 -18.80 -8.22 -36.72
N TYR A 69 -18.73 -9.55 -36.79
CA TYR A 69 -18.21 -10.25 -37.96
C TYR A 69 -19.03 -10.03 -39.24
N ARG A 70 -20.34 -9.74 -39.13
CA ARG A 70 -21.21 -9.55 -40.31
C ARG A 70 -20.98 -8.21 -41.00
N THR A 71 -20.59 -7.19 -40.25
CA THR A 71 -20.42 -5.82 -40.76
C THR A 71 -18.96 -5.36 -40.77
N GLY A 72 -18.06 -6.11 -40.15
CA GLY A 72 -16.65 -5.74 -39.97
C GLY A 72 -16.42 -4.59 -38.99
N LYS A 73 -17.47 -4.08 -38.31
CA LYS A 73 -17.34 -2.98 -37.36
C LYS A 73 -16.65 -3.43 -36.07
N VAL A 74 -15.76 -2.58 -35.57
CA VAL A 74 -15.04 -2.78 -34.31
C VAL A 74 -15.32 -1.60 -33.39
N ALA A 75 -15.64 -1.90 -32.14
CA ALA A 75 -15.74 -0.91 -31.06
C ALA A 75 -14.86 -1.35 -29.89
N LEU A 76 -14.18 -0.39 -29.28
CA LEU A 76 -13.25 -0.62 -28.18
C LEU A 76 -13.28 0.58 -27.23
N ALA A 77 -13.22 0.28 -25.93
CA ALA A 77 -12.93 1.25 -24.89
C ALA A 77 -11.71 0.78 -24.08
N ARG A 78 -10.86 1.73 -23.67
CA ARG A 78 -9.78 1.47 -22.72
C ARG A 78 -10.28 1.67 -21.30
N SER A 79 -9.72 0.88 -20.39
CA SER A 79 -9.97 1.05 -18.96
C SER A 79 -8.94 2.02 -18.40
N GLN A 80 -9.37 2.82 -17.44
CA GLN A 80 -8.51 3.69 -16.65
C GLN A 80 -8.85 3.48 -15.19
N CYS A 81 -7.85 3.61 -14.33
CA CYS A 81 -7.98 3.45 -12.90
C CYS A 81 -7.46 4.70 -12.20
N LEU A 82 -8.28 5.32 -11.35
CA LEU A 82 -7.80 6.30 -10.38
C LEU A 82 -7.20 5.55 -9.20
N VAL A 83 -5.91 5.80 -8.96
CA VAL A 83 -5.13 5.21 -7.87
C VAL A 83 -5.02 6.25 -6.76
N ILE A 84 -5.39 5.87 -5.54
CA ILE A 84 -5.19 6.68 -4.32
C ILE A 84 -4.33 5.85 -3.38
N SER A 85 -3.15 6.36 -3.03
CA SER A 85 -2.20 5.59 -2.24
C SER A 85 -1.49 6.42 -1.17
N PHE A 86 -1.06 5.71 -0.12
CA PHE A 86 -0.16 6.21 0.90
C PHE A 86 0.67 5.05 1.47
N ILE A 87 1.84 5.38 2.01
CA ILE A 87 2.79 4.42 2.57
C ILE A 87 2.98 4.73 4.04
N VAL A 88 2.97 3.71 4.88
CA VAL A 88 3.21 3.84 6.32
C VAL A 88 4.34 2.93 6.75
N THR A 89 5.21 3.46 7.61
CA THR A 89 6.29 2.69 8.24
C THR A 89 5.99 2.53 9.73
N VAL A 90 5.78 1.29 10.15
CA VAL A 90 5.60 0.93 11.55
C VAL A 90 6.75 0.04 11.97
N VAL A 91 7.74 0.66 12.61
CA VAL A 91 8.98 0.00 13.04
C VAL A 91 9.72 -0.62 11.84
N ASN A 92 9.63 -1.94 11.64
CA ASN A 92 10.29 -2.68 10.57
C ASN A 92 9.36 -3.00 9.39
N TYR A 93 8.08 -2.62 9.48
CA TYR A 93 7.07 -2.93 8.47
C TYR A 93 6.76 -1.72 7.61
N GLU A 94 6.70 -1.94 6.30
CA GLU A 94 6.16 -1.00 5.34
C GLU A 94 4.86 -1.56 4.77
N TYR A 95 3.78 -0.81 4.93
CA TYR A 95 2.51 -1.09 4.28
C TYR A 95 2.26 -0.04 3.21
N VAL A 96 2.14 -0.50 1.97
CA VAL A 96 1.82 0.34 0.81
C VAL A 96 0.35 0.09 0.47
N LEU A 97 -0.51 1.05 0.76
CA LEU A 97 -1.96 0.92 0.64
C LEU A 97 -2.43 1.57 -0.66
N TYR A 98 -3.18 0.83 -1.48
CA TYR A 98 -3.72 1.30 -2.74
C TYR A 98 -5.23 1.10 -2.79
N TRP A 99 -5.95 2.17 -3.08
CA TRP A 99 -7.33 2.12 -3.55
C TRP A 99 -7.35 2.35 -5.06
N TYR A 100 -8.10 1.49 -5.74
CA TYR A 100 -8.26 1.50 -7.18
C TYR A 100 -9.74 1.73 -7.51
N LEU A 101 -10.03 2.80 -8.24
CA LEU A 101 -11.37 3.14 -8.71
C LEU A 101 -11.39 3.09 -10.24
N TYR A 102 -12.12 2.14 -10.79
CA TYR A 102 -12.19 1.90 -12.24
C TYR A 102 -13.42 2.58 -12.87
N THR A 103 -13.33 2.86 -14.17
CA THR A 103 -14.41 3.51 -14.94
C THR A 103 -15.68 2.65 -15.09
N ASP A 104 -15.61 1.35 -14.81
CA ASP A 104 -16.76 0.44 -14.76
C ASP A 104 -17.41 0.33 -13.37
N ALA A 105 -17.03 1.23 -12.46
CA ALA A 105 -17.43 1.26 -11.06
C ALA A 105 -16.89 0.11 -10.18
N THR A 106 -15.92 -0.67 -10.68
CA THR A 106 -15.16 -1.58 -9.82
C THR A 106 -14.35 -0.77 -8.80
N ILE A 107 -14.40 -1.20 -7.55
CA ILE A 107 -13.56 -0.70 -6.46
C ILE A 107 -12.69 -1.85 -5.99
N ALA A 108 -11.37 -1.67 -6.00
CA ALA A 108 -10.44 -2.64 -5.45
C ALA A 108 -9.53 -1.97 -4.42
N PHE A 109 -9.02 -2.80 -3.51
CA PHE A 109 -8.09 -2.40 -2.47
C PHE A 109 -6.96 -3.43 -2.40
N GLU A 110 -5.73 -2.95 -2.37
CA GLU A 110 -4.53 -3.77 -2.28
C GLU A 110 -3.62 -3.21 -1.20
N ILE A 111 -3.05 -4.11 -0.40
CA ILE A 111 -1.94 -3.79 0.50
C ILE A 111 -0.73 -4.56 0.00
N LYS A 112 0.36 -3.84 -0.26
CA LYS A 112 1.67 -4.45 -0.50
C LYS A 112 2.46 -4.37 0.80
N ALA A 113 2.68 -5.52 1.43
CA ALA A 113 3.51 -5.62 2.62
C ALA A 113 4.97 -5.81 2.21
N THR A 114 5.84 -4.91 2.65
CA THR A 114 7.28 -4.94 2.41
C THR A 114 8.03 -4.56 3.68
N GLY A 115 9.28 -4.11 3.55
CA GLY A 115 10.13 -3.75 4.67
C GLY A 115 11.07 -4.85 5.10
N GLU A 116 11.38 -4.85 6.39
CA GLU A 116 12.29 -5.80 7.01
C GLU A 116 11.55 -6.77 7.93
N LEU A 117 12.04 -8.01 7.96
CA LEU A 117 11.50 -8.99 8.90
C LEU A 117 11.87 -8.60 10.33
N SER A 118 10.90 -8.65 11.24
CA SER A 118 11.21 -8.67 12.68
C SER A 118 11.94 -9.98 13.00
N THR A 119 13.24 -9.89 13.25
CA THR A 119 14.10 -11.06 13.46
C THR A 119 14.35 -11.34 14.94
N ASN A 120 14.72 -12.59 15.24
CA ASN A 120 15.20 -13.02 16.55
C ASN A 120 16.58 -13.67 16.39
N LEU A 121 17.37 -13.62 17.46
CA LEU A 121 18.66 -14.31 17.51
C LEU A 121 18.46 -15.83 17.57
N LEU A 122 19.26 -16.54 16.77
CA LEU A 122 19.38 -18.00 16.81
C LEU A 122 20.84 -18.35 17.13
N GLU A 123 21.05 -19.19 18.14
CA GLU A 123 22.39 -19.65 18.51
C GLU A 123 23.06 -20.39 17.34
N GLN A 124 24.38 -20.28 17.24
CA GLN A 124 25.13 -20.90 16.15
C GLN A 124 24.97 -22.43 16.16
N GLY A 125 24.48 -22.97 15.05
CA GLY A 125 24.23 -24.42 14.91
C GLY A 125 22.89 -24.89 15.52
N ALA A 126 22.13 -24.01 16.18
CA ALA A 126 20.79 -24.35 16.63
C ALA A 126 19.81 -24.47 15.44
N ILE A 127 18.83 -25.35 15.59
CA ILE A 127 17.75 -25.54 14.62
C ILE A 127 16.53 -24.75 15.13
N PRO A 128 15.84 -23.95 14.29
CA PRO A 128 14.62 -23.25 14.70
C PRO A 128 13.59 -24.22 15.27
N SER A 129 12.90 -23.82 16.35
CA SER A 129 11.92 -24.64 17.08
C SER A 129 10.59 -24.89 16.33
N GLY A 130 10.58 -24.74 15.00
CA GLY A 130 9.39 -24.88 14.15
C GLY A 130 8.52 -23.62 14.02
N TYR A 131 8.81 -22.56 14.78
CA TYR A 131 8.05 -21.29 14.76
C TYR A 131 8.78 -20.14 14.07
N GLY A 132 9.86 -20.44 13.35
CA GLY A 132 10.67 -19.45 12.66
C GLY A 132 11.48 -20.05 11.53
N THR A 133 11.97 -19.19 10.65
CA THR A 133 12.77 -19.56 9.49
C THR A 133 14.12 -18.87 9.59
N THR A 134 15.22 -19.61 9.39
CA THR A 134 16.56 -19.01 9.30
C THR A 134 16.67 -18.20 8.02
N VAL A 135 16.94 -16.91 8.14
CA VAL A 135 17.06 -15.97 7.00
C VAL A 135 18.51 -15.54 6.71
N ALA A 136 19.42 -15.75 7.65
CA ALA A 136 20.85 -15.50 7.52
C ALA A 136 21.66 -16.43 8.45
N ARG A 137 22.95 -16.66 8.16
CA ARG A 137 23.90 -17.48 8.93
C ARG A 137 25.24 -16.79 9.08
#